data_AF-A0A1H5T9P8-F1
#
_entry.id   AF-A0A1H5T9P8-F1
#
_cell.length_a   1.000
_cell.length_b   1.000
_cell.length_c   1.000
_cell.angle_alpha   90.00
_cell.angle_beta   90.00
_cell.angle_gamma   90.00
#
_symmetry.space_group_name_H-M   'P 1'
#
loop_
_entity.id
_entity.type
_entity.pdbx_description
1 polymer ?
#
loop_
_entity_poly.entity_id
_entity_poly.type
_entity_poly.pdbx_seq_one_letter_code
_entity_poly.pdbx_strand_id
1 'polypeptide(L)'
;MGATLSLTIPESTTTRFLIATDDRSAPGVQRLRDALPAGGLARTARDLLASPLLLVTGCRAADSPWACRLPGLGGGAAELAALRSARHHLVVTSIATPAAQPRHAQAARLVARTLAAITGGRVADLAANQLLTDPTGTESERFALHDDWLGVFVSPDPGPNLRADTAGLHRFGLPELLVRGVPYGRLLTAVNVLRGLAFRLLADHRAWLSAAPGAGDRQLPADPDLDLGDILRYWGTDPPDLGGPLPLHLVPSPADCPECGTGLRITPPGGQADLDWWDRTVAPAMPVHPEAC
;
A
#
# COMPACT_ATOMS: atom_id res chain seq x y z
N MET A 1 27.51 9.02 14.62
CA MET A 1 26.46 7.98 14.59
C MET A 1 25.15 8.71 14.34
N GLY A 2 24.49 8.44 13.21
CA GLY A 2 23.18 9.03 12.91
C GLY A 2 22.12 8.54 13.89
N ALA A 3 21.05 9.32 14.07
CA ALA A 3 19.94 8.90 14.91
C ALA A 3 19.24 7.67 14.30
N THR A 4 18.74 6.77 15.14
CA THR A 4 18.01 5.57 14.70
C THR A 4 16.61 5.54 15.31
N LEU A 5 15.68 4.95 14.55
CA LEU A 5 14.31 4.67 14.98
C LEU A 5 14.17 3.16 15.21
N SER A 6 13.52 2.77 16.30
CA SER A 6 13.15 1.36 16.53
C SER A 6 11.78 1.10 15.92
N LEU A 7 11.72 0.13 15.01
CA LEU A 7 10.48 -0.37 14.43
C LEU A 7 10.20 -1.76 14.99
N THR A 8 9.10 -1.91 15.74
CA THR A 8 8.61 -3.21 16.16
C THR A 8 7.95 -3.92 14.99
N ILE A 9 8.41 -5.15 14.74
CA ILE A 9 7.94 -6.00 13.66
C ILE A 9 6.79 -6.85 14.19
N PRO A 10 5.59 -6.77 13.57
CA PRO A 10 4.47 -7.55 14.05
C PRO A 10 4.68 -9.04 13.76
N GLU A 11 4.22 -9.90 14.67
CA GLU A 11 4.26 -11.37 14.47
C GLU A 11 3.45 -11.79 13.23
N SER A 12 2.37 -11.06 12.96
CA SER A 12 1.54 -11.25 11.77
C SER A 12 1.01 -9.93 11.22
N THR A 13 0.82 -9.88 9.91
CA THR A 13 0.12 -8.82 9.20
C THR A 13 -1.16 -9.40 8.62
N THR A 14 -2.18 -8.54 8.49
CA THR A 14 -3.43 -8.90 7.84
C THR A 14 -3.60 -8.08 6.57
N THR A 15 -4.08 -8.72 5.50
CA THR A 15 -4.49 -8.05 4.26
C THR A 15 -5.93 -8.42 3.96
N ARG A 16 -6.76 -7.44 3.59
CA ARG A 16 -8.16 -7.69 3.26
C ARG A 16 -8.54 -7.08 1.92
N PHE A 17 -9.24 -7.87 1.11
CA PHE A 17 -9.88 -7.42 -0.11
C PHE A 17 -11.38 -7.62 0.03
N LEU A 18 -12.15 -6.58 -0.27
CA LEU A 18 -13.60 -6.61 -0.29
C LEU A 18 -14.09 -6.68 -1.73
N ILE A 19 -14.94 -7.65 -2.02
CA ILE A 19 -15.58 -7.82 -3.32
C ILE A 19 -17.05 -7.45 -3.17
N ALA A 20 -17.45 -6.38 -3.84
CA ALA A 20 -18.83 -5.91 -3.88
C ALA A 20 -19.54 -6.51 -5.10
N THR A 21 -20.62 -7.24 -4.87
CA THR A 21 -21.37 -7.98 -5.90
C THR A 21 -22.85 -8.07 -5.56
N ASP A 22 -23.68 -8.34 -6.56
CA ASP A 22 -25.09 -8.68 -6.39
C ASP A 22 -25.34 -10.19 -6.26
N ASP A 23 -24.34 -11.02 -6.54
CA ASP A 23 -24.40 -12.47 -6.33
C ASP A 23 -24.16 -12.83 -4.86
N ARG A 24 -25.06 -13.63 -4.30
CA ARG A 24 -25.06 -14.07 -2.90
C ARG A 24 -24.02 -15.13 -2.59
N SER A 25 -23.63 -15.91 -3.57
CA SER A 25 -22.95 -17.18 -3.33
C SER A 25 -21.44 -17.04 -3.52
N ALA A 26 -20.72 -16.89 -2.40
CA ALA A 26 -19.29 -17.19 -2.43
C ALA A 26 -19.14 -18.63 -2.94
N PRO A 27 -18.39 -18.87 -4.03
CA PRO A 27 -18.18 -20.23 -4.51
C PRO A 27 -17.51 -21.03 -3.39
N GLY A 28 -17.88 -22.30 -3.24
CA GLY A 28 -17.19 -23.19 -2.32
C GLY A 28 -15.69 -23.23 -2.63
N VAL A 29 -14.87 -23.43 -1.59
CA VAL A 29 -13.39 -23.36 -1.68
C VAL A 29 -12.85 -24.20 -2.84
N GLN A 30 -13.39 -25.39 -3.08
CA GLN A 30 -12.95 -26.25 -4.18
C GLN A 30 -13.16 -25.59 -5.54
N ARG A 31 -14.36 -25.05 -5.80
CA ARG A 31 -14.66 -24.34 -7.06
C ARG A 31 -13.75 -23.12 -7.25
N LEU A 32 -13.43 -22.42 -6.16
CA LEU A 32 -12.52 -21.28 -6.21
C LEU A 32 -11.08 -21.72 -6.54
N ARG A 33 -10.61 -22.84 -5.97
CA ARG A 33 -9.29 -23.42 -6.29
C ARG A 33 -9.17 -23.87 -7.74
N ASP A 34 -10.26 -24.43 -8.28
CA ASP A 34 -10.33 -24.89 -9.67
C ASP A 34 -10.38 -23.72 -10.66
N ALA A 35 -10.94 -22.58 -10.26
CA ALA A 35 -11.02 -21.37 -11.06
C ALA A 35 -9.71 -20.53 -11.08
N LEU A 36 -8.76 -20.82 -10.17
CA LEU A 36 -7.47 -20.13 -10.18
C LEU A 36 -6.66 -20.48 -11.44
N PRO A 37 -5.90 -19.52 -12.01
CA PRO A 37 -5.08 -19.77 -13.19
C PRO A 37 -3.94 -20.77 -12.91
N ALA A 38 -3.19 -21.14 -13.95
CA ALA A 38 -1.92 -21.82 -13.76
C ALA A 38 -0.83 -20.84 -13.28
N GLY A 39 0.23 -21.33 -12.64
CA GLY A 39 1.37 -20.51 -12.21
C GLY A 39 1.83 -20.77 -10.78
N GLY A 40 2.98 -20.21 -10.43
CA GLY A 40 3.54 -20.33 -9.09
C GLY A 40 2.68 -19.61 -8.05
N LEU A 41 2.12 -18.45 -8.40
CA LEU A 41 1.31 -17.64 -7.50
C LEU A 41 -0.04 -18.31 -7.23
N ALA A 42 -0.63 -18.89 -8.28
CA ALA A 42 -1.85 -19.66 -8.14
C ALA A 42 -1.66 -20.93 -7.31
N ARG A 43 -0.48 -21.56 -7.34
CA ARG A 43 -0.16 -22.65 -6.38
C ARG A 43 -0.17 -22.13 -4.95
N THR A 44 0.51 -21.01 -4.67
CA THR A 44 0.48 -20.37 -3.34
C THR A 44 -0.95 -20.05 -2.89
N ALA A 45 -1.78 -19.49 -3.79
CA ALA A 45 -3.18 -19.22 -3.50
C ALA A 45 -4.00 -20.49 -3.18
N ARG A 46 -3.78 -21.59 -3.91
CA ARG A 46 -4.43 -22.89 -3.62
C ARG A 46 -4.03 -23.45 -2.27
N ASP A 47 -2.74 -23.35 -1.91
CA ASP A 47 -2.22 -23.82 -0.63
C ASP A 47 -2.79 -22.99 0.52
N LEU A 48 -2.85 -21.66 0.35
CA LEU A 48 -3.44 -20.74 1.31
C LEU A 48 -4.94 -20.99 1.51
N LEU A 49 -5.71 -21.20 0.43
CA LEU A 49 -7.13 -21.58 0.49
C LEU A 49 -7.38 -22.91 1.21
N ALA A 50 -6.37 -23.78 1.30
CA ALA A 50 -6.42 -25.03 2.05
C ALA A 50 -6.06 -24.87 3.53
N SER A 51 -5.78 -23.64 3.98
CA SER A 51 -5.23 -23.33 5.30
C SER A 51 -6.08 -22.27 6.02
N PRO A 52 -5.94 -22.10 7.34
CA PRO A 52 -6.60 -21.02 8.07
C PRO A 52 -5.99 -19.63 7.79
N LEU A 53 -4.89 -19.54 7.03
CA LEU A 53 -4.21 -18.28 6.73
C LEU A 53 -4.93 -17.45 5.64
N LEU A 54 -5.91 -18.03 4.95
CA LEU A 54 -6.72 -17.32 3.96
C LEU A 54 -8.20 -17.71 4.08
N LEU A 55 -9.02 -16.73 4.42
CA LEU A 55 -10.45 -16.91 4.66
C LEU A 55 -11.26 -16.13 3.63
N VAL A 56 -12.33 -16.74 3.13
CA VAL A 56 -13.34 -16.08 2.30
C VAL A 56 -14.64 -16.08 3.07
N THR A 57 -15.14 -14.90 3.40
CA THR A 57 -16.40 -14.70 4.14
C THR A 57 -17.35 -13.86 3.31
N GLY A 58 -18.66 -13.96 3.58
CA GLY A 58 -19.68 -13.21 2.86
C GLY A 58 -20.75 -12.68 3.80
N CYS A 59 -21.26 -11.48 3.50
CA CYS A 59 -22.36 -10.85 4.23
C CYS A 59 -23.24 -10.03 3.27
N ARG A 60 -24.42 -9.60 3.74
CA ARG A 60 -25.17 -8.55 3.05
C ARG A 60 -24.40 -7.24 3.18
N ALA A 61 -24.41 -6.42 2.15
CA ALA A 61 -23.72 -5.12 2.18
C ALA A 61 -24.23 -4.22 3.32
N ALA A 62 -25.54 -4.27 3.60
CA ALA A 62 -26.17 -3.55 4.72
C ALA A 62 -25.67 -3.98 6.11
N ASP A 63 -25.21 -5.23 6.25
CA ASP A 63 -24.69 -5.80 7.49
C ASP A 63 -23.15 -5.78 7.52
N SER A 64 -22.52 -5.16 6.52
CA SER A 64 -21.08 -5.26 6.34
C SER A 64 -20.33 -4.42 7.39
N PRO A 65 -19.37 -5.00 8.12
CA PRO A 65 -18.58 -4.26 9.10
C PRO A 65 -17.68 -3.19 8.44
N TRP A 66 -17.54 -3.24 7.11
CA TRP A 66 -16.72 -2.32 6.34
C TRP A 66 -17.49 -1.11 5.79
N ALA A 67 -18.82 -1.05 5.99
CA ALA A 67 -19.69 -0.01 5.44
C ALA A 67 -19.22 1.41 5.79
N CYS A 68 -18.71 1.62 7.01
CA CYS A 68 -18.19 2.92 7.46
C CYS A 68 -16.89 3.35 6.77
N ARG A 69 -16.12 2.41 6.21
CA ARG A 69 -14.85 2.70 5.52
C ARG A 69 -15.05 3.03 4.03
N LEU A 70 -16.13 2.57 3.42
CA LEU A 70 -16.40 2.73 1.99
C LEU A 70 -16.44 4.18 1.49
N PRO A 71 -16.93 5.17 2.26
CA PRO A 71 -16.88 6.57 1.86
C PRO A 71 -15.47 7.12 1.67
N GLY A 72 -14.49 6.59 2.41
CA GLY A 72 -13.09 7.05 2.40
C GLY A 72 -12.19 6.32 1.42
N LEU A 73 -12.71 5.38 0.63
CA LEU A 73 -11.92 4.66 -0.37
C LEU A 73 -11.55 5.58 -1.55
N GLY A 74 -10.31 5.47 -2.01
CA GLY A 74 -9.86 6.04 -3.28
C GLY A 74 -10.47 5.30 -4.46
N GLY A 75 -10.82 6.04 -5.52
CA GLY A 75 -11.38 5.49 -6.76
C GLY A 75 -12.31 6.46 -7.46
N GLY A 76 -12.75 6.10 -8.66
CA GLY A 76 -13.71 6.89 -9.42
C GLY A 76 -15.11 6.89 -8.79
N ALA A 77 -15.85 7.98 -8.99
CA ALA A 77 -17.15 8.16 -8.36
C ALA A 77 -18.17 7.09 -8.77
N ALA A 78 -18.13 6.64 -10.02
CA ALA A 78 -19.03 5.61 -10.54
C ALA A 78 -18.73 4.24 -9.91
N GLU A 79 -17.45 3.89 -9.77
CA GLU A 79 -17.02 2.64 -9.16
C GLU A 79 -17.32 2.60 -7.66
N LEU A 80 -17.12 3.72 -6.96
CA LEU A 80 -17.51 3.86 -5.55
C LEU A 80 -19.03 3.78 -5.38
N ALA A 81 -19.82 4.36 -6.29
CA ALA A 81 -21.27 4.22 -6.28
C ALA A 81 -21.70 2.77 -6.48
N ALA A 82 -21.11 2.06 -7.45
CA ALA A 82 -21.38 0.64 -7.70
C ALA A 82 -21.05 -0.23 -6.49
N LEU A 83 -19.91 0.05 -5.83
CA LEU A 83 -19.52 -0.64 -4.60
C LEU A 83 -20.55 -0.42 -3.49
N ARG A 84 -21.05 0.81 -3.31
CA ARG A 84 -22.04 1.14 -2.27
C ARG A 84 -23.43 0.55 -2.56
N SER A 85 -23.79 0.37 -3.83
CA SER A 85 -25.09 -0.16 -4.24
C SER A 85 -25.16 -1.69 -4.24
N ALA A 86 -24.03 -2.38 -4.12
CA ALA A 86 -23.97 -3.84 -4.15
C ALA A 86 -24.83 -4.45 -3.03
N ARG A 87 -25.47 -5.58 -3.31
CA ARG A 87 -26.29 -6.28 -2.30
C ARG A 87 -25.46 -7.10 -1.32
N HIS A 88 -24.28 -7.53 -1.74
CA HIS A 88 -23.42 -8.45 -0.99
C HIS A 88 -21.96 -8.00 -1.00
N HIS A 89 -21.30 -8.23 0.13
CA HIS A 89 -19.85 -8.08 0.25
C HIS A 89 -19.24 -9.44 0.58
N LEU A 90 -18.29 -9.87 -0.26
CA LEU A 90 -17.38 -10.96 0.05
C LEU A 90 -16.05 -10.36 0.54
N VAL A 91 -15.39 -11.00 1.49
CA VAL A 91 -14.11 -10.51 2.03
C VAL A 91 -13.12 -11.65 2.02
N VAL A 92 -12.02 -11.42 1.31
CA VAL A 92 -10.82 -12.27 1.36
C VAL A 92 -9.89 -11.70 2.42
N THR A 93 -9.63 -12.46 3.48
CA THR A 93 -8.74 -12.08 4.57
C THR A 93 -7.52 -13.00 4.55
N SER A 94 -6.33 -12.43 4.41
CA SER A 94 -5.05 -13.13 4.46
C SER A 94 -4.30 -12.73 5.72
N ILE A 95 -3.81 -13.72 6.47
CA ILE A 95 -2.96 -13.54 7.65
C ILE A 95 -1.60 -14.15 7.32
N ALA A 96 -0.53 -13.37 7.48
CA ALA A 96 0.81 -13.80 7.10
C ALA A 96 1.86 -13.19 8.02
N THR A 97 3.03 -13.81 8.15
CA THR A 97 4.17 -13.14 8.77
C THR A 97 4.72 -12.08 7.79
N PRO A 98 5.40 -11.02 8.28
CA PRO A 98 6.07 -10.06 7.39
C PRO A 98 7.02 -10.73 6.39
N ALA A 99 7.71 -11.81 6.79
CA ALA A 99 8.62 -12.56 5.94
C ALA A 99 7.93 -13.30 4.78
N ALA A 100 6.65 -13.66 4.91
CA ALA A 100 5.86 -14.28 3.85
C ALA A 100 5.34 -13.27 2.82
N GLN A 101 5.53 -11.98 3.07
CA GLN A 101 5.12 -10.90 2.20
C GLN A 101 6.21 -10.56 1.16
N PRO A 102 5.83 -10.06 -0.04
CA PRO A 102 4.48 -9.71 -0.49
C PRO A 102 3.66 -10.91 -1.02
N ARG A 103 4.23 -12.11 -1.03
CA ARG A 103 3.69 -13.24 -1.79
C ARG A 103 2.30 -13.68 -1.30
N HIS A 104 2.08 -13.68 0.01
CA HIS A 104 0.76 -14.02 0.57
C HIS A 104 -0.31 -12.96 0.28
N ALA A 105 0.06 -11.67 0.28
CA ALA A 105 -0.85 -10.60 -0.14
C ALA A 105 -1.21 -10.72 -1.64
N GLN A 106 -0.23 -11.00 -2.53
CA GLN A 106 -0.49 -11.23 -3.96
C GLN A 106 -1.43 -12.41 -4.18
N ALA A 107 -1.21 -13.51 -3.47
CA ALA A 107 -2.06 -14.69 -3.58
C ALA A 107 -3.50 -14.40 -3.14
N ALA A 108 -3.68 -13.60 -2.09
CA ALA A 108 -4.98 -13.14 -1.63
C ALA A 108 -5.67 -12.20 -2.63
N ARG A 109 -4.91 -11.28 -3.26
CA ARG A 109 -5.44 -10.40 -4.32
C ARG A 109 -5.85 -11.20 -5.55
N LEU A 110 -5.07 -12.21 -5.94
CA LEU A 110 -5.43 -13.14 -7.01
C LEU A 110 -6.76 -13.83 -6.71
N VAL A 111 -6.95 -14.34 -5.48
CA VAL A 111 -8.23 -14.93 -5.07
C VAL A 111 -9.38 -13.92 -5.13
N ALA A 112 -9.16 -12.67 -4.70
CA ALA A 112 -10.16 -11.61 -4.78
C ALA A 112 -10.53 -11.27 -6.24
N ARG A 113 -9.54 -11.20 -7.13
CA ARG A 113 -9.75 -11.00 -8.59
C ARG A 113 -10.52 -12.16 -9.21
N THR A 114 -10.20 -13.40 -8.84
CA THR A 114 -10.95 -14.59 -9.30
C THR A 114 -12.39 -14.57 -8.80
N LEU A 115 -12.64 -14.16 -7.55
CA LEU A 115 -14.00 -13.99 -7.03
C LEU A 115 -14.76 -12.90 -7.78
N ALA A 116 -14.13 -11.76 -8.04
CA ALA A 116 -14.72 -10.68 -8.83
C ALA A 116 -15.07 -11.14 -10.25
N ALA A 117 -14.20 -11.92 -10.90
CA ALA A 117 -14.47 -12.48 -12.22
C ALA A 117 -15.64 -13.47 -12.22
N ILE A 118 -15.76 -14.32 -11.19
CA ILE A 118 -16.87 -15.29 -11.05
C ILE A 118 -18.20 -14.58 -10.78
N THR A 119 -18.18 -13.51 -9.97
CA THR A 119 -19.39 -12.86 -9.44
C THR A 119 -19.76 -11.56 -10.15
N GLY A 120 -18.98 -11.14 -11.15
CA GLY A 120 -19.12 -9.82 -11.79
C GLY A 120 -18.89 -8.65 -10.82
N GLY A 121 -18.15 -8.87 -9.73
CA GLY A 121 -17.98 -7.91 -8.65
C GLY A 121 -16.87 -6.87 -8.87
N ARG A 122 -16.83 -5.86 -8.00
CA ARG A 122 -15.73 -4.89 -7.90
C ARG A 122 -14.85 -5.20 -6.69
N VAL A 123 -13.54 -4.97 -6.79
CA VAL A 123 -12.60 -5.25 -5.71
C VAL A 123 -12.09 -3.94 -5.09
N ALA A 124 -12.22 -3.83 -3.78
CA ALA A 124 -11.55 -2.84 -2.95
C ALA A 124 -10.41 -3.49 -2.18
N ASP A 125 -9.24 -2.89 -2.24
CA ASP A 125 -8.12 -3.17 -1.34
C ASP A 125 -8.27 -2.32 -0.09
N LEU A 126 -8.59 -2.95 1.04
CA LEU A 126 -8.84 -2.25 2.29
C LEU A 126 -7.55 -1.79 2.99
N ALA A 127 -6.40 -2.37 2.64
CA ALA A 127 -5.11 -1.95 3.17
C ALA A 127 -4.54 -0.78 2.37
N ALA A 128 -4.74 -0.74 1.05
CA ALA A 128 -4.37 0.42 0.21
C ALA A 128 -5.46 1.50 0.21
N ASN A 129 -6.59 1.22 0.87
CA ASN A 129 -7.74 2.09 0.98
C ASN A 129 -8.28 2.56 -0.38
N GLN A 130 -8.26 1.69 -1.40
CA GLN A 130 -8.64 2.05 -2.76
C GLN A 130 -9.31 0.91 -3.52
N LEU A 131 -10.07 1.26 -4.55
CA LEU A 131 -10.56 0.31 -5.55
C LEU A 131 -9.41 -0.13 -6.46
N LEU A 132 -9.42 -1.41 -6.87
CA LEU A 132 -8.51 -1.88 -7.91
C LEU A 132 -8.96 -1.33 -9.26
N THR A 133 -8.02 -0.80 -10.04
CA THR A 133 -8.29 -0.20 -11.36
C THR A 133 -8.88 -1.23 -12.33
N ASP A 134 -8.27 -2.41 -12.39
CA ASP A 134 -8.80 -3.57 -13.10
C ASP A 134 -9.12 -4.67 -12.07
N PRO A 135 -10.40 -4.89 -11.69
CA PRO A 135 -10.77 -5.87 -10.68
C PRO A 135 -10.63 -7.33 -11.15
N THR A 136 -10.55 -7.57 -12.46
CA THR A 136 -10.49 -8.92 -13.06
C THR A 136 -9.19 -9.20 -13.81
N GLY A 137 -8.28 -8.23 -13.84
CA GLY A 137 -6.98 -8.32 -14.48
C GLY A 137 -6.11 -9.43 -13.90
N THR A 138 -5.07 -9.79 -14.65
CA THR A 138 -4.12 -10.81 -14.25
C THR A 138 -3.24 -10.31 -13.10
N GLU A 139 -2.94 -11.20 -12.16
CA GLU A 139 -2.00 -10.90 -11.08
C GLU A 139 -0.59 -11.27 -11.51
N SER A 140 0.34 -10.30 -11.49
CA SER A 140 1.73 -10.53 -11.87
C SER A 140 2.45 -11.47 -10.91
N GLU A 141 3.26 -12.39 -11.44
CA GLU A 141 4.18 -13.21 -10.64
C GLU A 141 5.26 -12.37 -9.95
N ARG A 142 5.67 -11.26 -10.59
CA ARG A 142 6.63 -10.30 -10.02
C ARG A 142 5.86 -9.21 -9.29
N PHE A 143 6.20 -9.02 -8.02
CA PHE A 143 5.62 -7.94 -7.22
C PHE A 143 6.20 -6.58 -7.63
N ALA A 144 5.33 -5.59 -7.82
CA ALA A 144 5.70 -4.19 -8.04
C ALA A 144 4.79 -3.29 -7.21
N LEU A 145 5.36 -2.39 -6.41
CA LEU A 145 4.58 -1.59 -5.44
C LEU A 145 3.59 -0.63 -6.10
N HIS A 146 3.92 -0.12 -7.30
CA HIS A 146 3.06 0.79 -8.06
C HIS A 146 1.81 0.13 -8.66
N ASP A 147 1.72 -1.20 -8.64
CA ASP A 147 0.58 -1.94 -9.17
C ASP A 147 -0.56 -1.98 -8.14
N ASP A 148 -1.13 -0.82 -7.81
CA ASP A 148 -2.24 -0.63 -6.85
C ASP A 148 -2.02 -1.15 -5.41
N TRP A 149 -0.77 -1.45 -5.01
CA TRP A 149 -0.44 -1.92 -3.65
C TRP A 149 -0.28 -0.80 -2.62
N LEU A 150 -0.05 0.43 -3.09
CA LEU A 150 0.16 1.62 -2.27
C LEU A 150 -0.79 2.74 -2.73
N GLY A 151 -1.69 3.15 -1.85
CA GLY A 151 -2.47 4.39 -2.02
C GLY A 151 -1.72 5.58 -1.44
N VAL A 152 -1.93 6.78 -2.01
CA VAL A 152 -1.49 8.05 -1.42
C VAL A 152 -2.69 8.99 -1.36
N PHE A 153 -3.08 9.38 -0.17
CA PHE A 153 -4.27 10.18 0.11
C PHE A 153 -3.88 11.58 0.49
N VAL A 154 -4.59 12.55 -0.07
CA VAL A 154 -4.33 13.97 0.14
C VAL A 154 -5.49 14.57 0.90
N SER A 155 -5.19 15.29 1.98
CA SER A 155 -6.17 15.98 2.81
C SER A 155 -5.71 17.40 3.13
N PRO A 156 -6.65 18.31 3.48
CA PRO A 156 -6.28 19.61 4.02
C PRO A 156 -5.45 19.48 5.31
N ASP A 157 -4.44 20.34 5.47
CA ASP A 157 -3.66 20.53 6.70
C ASP A 157 -3.94 21.96 7.23
N PRO A 158 -3.56 22.34 8.47
CA PRO A 158 -3.79 23.70 8.95
C PRO A 158 -3.27 24.79 8.00
N GLY A 159 -4.10 25.80 7.76
CA GLY A 159 -3.81 26.90 6.84
C GLY A 159 -4.07 26.54 5.36
N PRO A 160 -3.31 27.11 4.41
CA PRO A 160 -3.45 26.81 2.98
C PRO A 160 -2.71 25.53 2.54
N ASN A 161 -2.24 24.74 3.50
CA ASN A 161 -1.36 23.61 3.26
C ASN A 161 -2.12 22.30 3.11
N LEU A 162 -1.43 21.31 2.56
CA LEU A 162 -1.91 19.95 2.39
C LEU A 162 -1.09 18.99 3.24
N ARG A 163 -1.72 17.86 3.56
CA ARG A 163 -1.11 16.66 4.11
C ARG A 163 -1.27 15.54 3.08
N ALA A 164 -0.28 14.67 2.99
CA ALA A 164 -0.39 13.43 2.23
C ALA A 164 0.08 12.24 3.06
N ASP A 165 -0.64 11.13 2.96
CA ASP A 165 -0.42 9.91 3.72
C ASP A 165 -0.43 8.70 2.78
N THR A 166 0.43 7.72 3.04
CA THR A 166 0.33 6.43 2.37
C THR A 166 -0.72 5.54 3.03
N ALA A 167 -1.25 4.60 2.25
CA ALA A 167 -1.95 3.44 2.78
C ALA A 167 -1.47 2.18 2.06
N GLY A 168 -1.09 1.16 2.82
CA GLY A 168 -0.80 -0.18 2.31
C GLY A 168 0.50 -0.77 2.85
N LEU A 169 1.41 0.02 3.41
CA LEU A 169 2.71 -0.44 3.91
C LEU A 169 2.60 -1.37 5.11
N HIS A 170 1.59 -1.18 5.96
CA HIS A 170 1.38 -2.01 7.15
C HIS A 170 1.18 -3.49 6.87
N ARG A 171 0.62 -3.83 5.70
CA ARG A 171 0.47 -5.23 5.29
C ARG A 171 1.82 -5.93 5.11
N PHE A 172 2.89 -5.16 4.90
CA PHE A 172 4.26 -5.62 4.75
C PHE A 172 5.07 -5.50 6.05
N GLY A 173 4.44 -5.13 7.18
CA GLY A 173 5.13 -4.94 8.47
C GLY A 173 5.83 -3.59 8.60
N LEU A 174 5.47 -2.61 7.75
CA LEU A 174 6.04 -1.27 7.75
C LEU A 174 5.01 -0.21 8.18
N PRO A 175 5.43 0.87 8.87
CA PRO A 175 4.55 1.98 9.16
C PRO A 175 4.15 2.73 7.88
N GLU A 176 2.97 3.34 7.88
CA GLU A 176 2.61 4.29 6.82
C GLU A 176 3.49 5.54 6.90
N LEU A 177 3.70 6.18 5.74
CA LEU A 177 4.46 7.41 5.61
C LEU A 177 3.50 8.60 5.48
N LEU A 178 3.90 9.75 6.00
CA LEU A 178 3.15 10.98 5.81
C LEU A 178 4.03 12.22 5.70
N VAL A 179 3.49 13.25 5.07
CA VAL A 179 4.07 14.60 4.94
C VAL A 179 3.00 15.63 5.29
N ARG A 180 3.41 16.71 5.94
CA ARG A 180 2.54 17.81 6.38
C ARG A 180 3.11 19.15 5.91
N GLY A 181 2.28 20.19 5.93
CA GLY A 181 2.71 21.53 5.51
C GLY A 181 3.11 21.61 4.04
N VAL A 182 2.50 20.79 3.17
CA VAL A 182 2.82 20.76 1.73
C VAL A 182 2.09 21.91 1.02
N PRO A 183 2.80 22.83 0.33
CA PRO A 183 2.14 23.82 -0.50
C PRO A 183 1.36 23.16 -1.64
N TYR A 184 0.19 23.69 -2.02
CA TYR A 184 -0.65 23.12 -3.09
C TYR A 184 0.14 22.85 -4.39
N GLY A 185 0.98 23.79 -4.81
CA GLY A 185 1.82 23.67 -6.02
C GLY A 185 2.91 22.59 -5.94
N ARG A 186 3.11 21.96 -4.77
CA ARG A 186 4.12 20.92 -4.52
C ARG A 186 3.52 19.56 -4.19
N LEU A 187 2.22 19.39 -4.42
CA LEU A 187 1.52 18.15 -4.11
C LEU A 187 2.13 16.93 -4.82
N LEU A 188 2.34 17.02 -6.14
CA LEU A 188 2.89 15.91 -6.90
C LEU A 188 4.32 15.55 -6.46
N THR A 189 5.13 16.56 -6.13
CA THR A 189 6.46 16.39 -5.55
C THR A 189 6.39 15.60 -4.24
N ALA A 190 5.51 15.99 -3.33
CA ALA A 190 5.32 15.32 -2.04
C ALA A 190 4.86 13.86 -2.21
N VAL A 191 3.92 13.61 -3.13
CA VAL A 191 3.47 12.25 -3.47
C VAL A 191 4.62 11.39 -4.02
N ASN A 192 5.48 11.95 -4.87
CA ASN A 192 6.62 11.22 -5.42
C ASN A 192 7.69 10.91 -4.37
N VAL A 193 7.95 11.83 -3.44
CA VAL A 193 8.81 11.55 -2.27
C VAL A 193 8.27 10.38 -1.44
N LEU A 194 6.96 10.38 -1.14
CA LEU A 194 6.32 9.27 -0.42
C LEU A 194 6.47 7.94 -1.16
N ARG A 195 6.23 7.92 -2.47
CA ARG A 195 6.35 6.71 -3.32
C ARG A 195 7.77 6.17 -3.38
N GLY A 196 8.74 7.04 -3.63
CA GLY A 196 10.15 6.65 -3.68
C GLY A 196 10.65 6.11 -2.33
N LEU A 197 10.33 6.81 -1.24
CA LEU A 197 10.71 6.35 0.10
C LEU A 197 10.01 5.04 0.50
N ALA A 198 8.72 4.89 0.17
CA ALA A 198 7.97 3.66 0.39
C ALA A 198 8.61 2.47 -0.33
N PHE A 199 9.01 2.66 -1.59
CA PHE A 199 9.73 1.65 -2.37
C PHE A 199 11.05 1.25 -1.70
N ARG A 200 11.88 2.23 -1.34
CA ARG A 200 13.17 1.99 -0.67
C ARG A 200 12.99 1.24 0.65
N LEU A 201 12.10 1.72 1.51
CA LEU A 201 11.85 1.11 2.82
C LEU A 201 11.37 -0.34 2.69
N LEU A 202 10.49 -0.63 1.72
CA LEU A 202 10.02 -1.98 1.45
C LEU A 202 11.14 -2.89 0.93
N ALA A 203 11.97 -2.40 -0.01
CA ALA A 203 13.11 -3.16 -0.53
C ALA A 203 14.09 -3.52 0.60
N ASP A 204 14.49 -2.53 1.40
CA ASP A 204 15.42 -2.72 2.52
C ASP A 204 14.80 -3.62 3.60
N HIS A 205 13.50 -3.49 3.85
CA HIS A 205 12.80 -4.33 4.83
C HIS A 205 12.82 -5.80 4.45
N ARG A 206 12.57 -6.09 3.18
CA ARG A 206 12.57 -7.47 2.68
C ARG A 206 13.98 -8.07 2.70
N ALA A 207 15.00 -7.29 2.35
CA ALA A 207 16.39 -7.70 2.48
C ALA A 207 16.73 -8.01 3.95
N TRP A 208 16.33 -7.14 4.87
CA TRP A 208 16.54 -7.34 6.31
C TRP A 208 15.80 -8.57 6.85
N LEU A 209 14.52 -8.76 6.53
CA LEU A 209 13.74 -9.94 6.95
C LEU A 209 14.36 -11.25 6.47
N SER A 210 14.98 -11.24 5.29
CA SER A 210 15.68 -12.40 4.73
C SER A 210 16.98 -12.71 5.49
N ALA A 211 17.66 -11.68 6.00
CA ALA A 211 18.90 -11.83 6.76
C ALA A 211 18.68 -12.10 8.26
N ALA A 212 17.55 -11.64 8.83
CA ALA A 212 17.22 -11.75 10.25
C ALA A 212 15.78 -12.30 10.45
N PRO A 213 15.50 -13.54 10.04
CA PRO A 213 14.16 -14.11 10.15
C PRO A 213 13.75 -14.22 11.63
N GLY A 214 12.56 -13.72 11.96
CA GLY A 214 12.00 -13.77 13.31
C GLY A 214 12.51 -12.70 14.27
N ALA A 215 13.34 -11.75 13.82
CA ALA A 215 13.68 -10.59 14.63
C ALA A 215 12.44 -9.71 14.88
N GLY A 216 12.15 -9.43 16.16
CA GLY A 216 10.97 -8.67 16.58
C GLY A 216 11.14 -7.15 16.49
N ASP A 217 12.37 -6.64 16.39
CA ASP A 217 12.66 -5.21 16.28
C ASP A 217 13.71 -4.96 15.18
N ARG A 218 13.47 -3.92 14.38
CA ARG A 218 14.37 -3.43 13.34
C ARG A 218 14.80 -2.00 13.66
N GLN A 219 16.10 -1.73 13.60
CA GLN A 219 16.61 -0.36 13.61
C GLN A 219 16.56 0.24 12.21
N LEU A 220 15.98 1.43 12.08
CA LEU A 220 15.93 2.23 10.87
C LEU A 220 16.78 3.50 11.06
N PRO A 221 17.43 4.02 10.01
CA PRO A 221 18.01 5.35 10.08
C PRO A 221 16.89 6.39 10.23
N ALA A 222 17.05 7.32 11.18
CA ALA A 222 16.13 8.45 11.32
C ALA A 222 16.36 9.50 10.22
N ASP A 223 17.56 9.54 9.64
CA ASP A 223 17.96 10.49 8.60
C ASP A 223 18.28 9.74 7.30
N PRO A 224 17.27 9.17 6.59
CA PRO A 224 17.53 8.48 5.33
C PRO A 224 17.81 9.46 4.19
N ASP A 225 18.70 9.01 3.30
CA ASP A 225 18.94 9.63 2.01
C ASP A 225 18.03 8.99 0.96
N LEU A 226 17.11 9.77 0.38
CA LEU A 226 16.26 9.31 -0.72
C LEU A 226 17.02 9.42 -2.04
N ASP A 227 17.39 8.28 -2.62
CA ASP A 227 17.83 8.19 -4.01
C ASP A 227 16.64 8.52 -4.92
N LEU A 228 16.77 9.58 -5.73
CA LEU A 228 15.72 10.03 -6.65
C LEU A 228 15.38 8.96 -7.71
N GLY A 229 16.33 8.05 -7.99
CA GLY A 229 16.09 6.88 -8.81
C GLY A 229 15.04 5.93 -8.22
N ASP A 230 14.83 5.93 -6.89
CA ASP A 230 13.77 5.13 -6.26
C ASP A 230 12.36 5.61 -6.63
N ILE A 231 12.20 6.88 -7.02
CA ILE A 231 10.93 7.38 -7.55
C ILE A 231 10.63 6.69 -8.89
N LEU A 232 11.64 6.48 -9.74
CA LEU A 232 11.46 5.77 -11.02
C LEU A 232 11.36 4.26 -10.83
N ARG A 233 12.16 3.68 -9.92
CA ARG A 233 12.08 2.25 -9.58
C ARG A 233 10.74 1.89 -8.94
N TYR A 234 10.11 2.82 -8.21
CA TYR A 234 8.74 2.65 -7.75
C TYR A 234 7.81 2.32 -8.93
N TRP A 235 7.97 2.97 -10.08
CA TRP A 235 7.23 2.72 -11.32
C TRP A 235 7.80 1.58 -12.19
N GLY A 236 8.76 0.80 -11.68
CA GLY A 236 9.40 -0.28 -12.42
C GLY A 236 10.33 0.17 -13.55
N THR A 237 10.79 1.43 -13.51
CA THR A 237 11.69 1.98 -14.52
C THR A 237 13.12 2.05 -13.98
N ASP A 238 14.09 1.67 -14.82
CA ASP A 238 15.51 1.83 -14.49
C ASP A 238 15.89 3.31 -14.54
N PRO A 239 16.40 3.89 -13.44
CA PRO A 239 16.69 5.31 -13.40
C PRO A 239 18.01 5.63 -14.13
N PRO A 240 18.10 6.76 -14.85
CA PRO A 240 19.40 7.35 -15.17
C PRO A 240 20.06 7.88 -13.88
N ASP A 241 21.29 8.39 -13.99
CA ASP A 241 21.88 9.17 -12.90
C ASP A 241 21.11 10.49 -12.75
N LEU A 242 20.38 10.62 -11.65
CA LEU A 242 19.51 11.76 -11.35
C LEU A 242 20.14 12.74 -10.33
N GLY A 243 21.42 12.59 -10.04
CA GLY A 243 22.15 13.44 -9.10
C GLY A 243 22.18 12.91 -7.67
N GLY A 244 22.47 13.81 -6.72
CA GLY A 244 22.67 13.46 -5.32
C GLY A 244 21.38 13.07 -4.60
N PRO A 245 21.47 12.28 -3.51
CA PRO A 245 20.31 11.91 -2.73
C PRO A 245 19.67 13.13 -2.07
N LEU A 246 18.35 13.04 -1.84
CA LEU A 246 17.60 14.01 -1.06
C LEU A 246 17.62 13.60 0.43
N PRO A 247 18.28 14.35 1.32
CA PRO A 247 18.29 14.04 2.74
C PRO A 247 16.93 14.32 3.38
N LEU A 248 16.44 13.37 4.16
CA LEU A 248 15.16 13.44 4.86
C LEU A 248 15.36 13.21 6.37
N HIS A 249 14.37 13.58 7.17
CA HIS A 249 14.29 13.20 8.58
C HIS A 249 12.93 12.54 8.88
N LEU A 250 12.96 11.38 9.53
CA LEU A 250 11.79 10.58 9.91
C LEU A 250 11.49 10.75 11.39
N VAL A 251 10.23 11.08 11.70
CA VAL A 251 9.74 11.24 13.06
C VAL A 251 8.48 10.39 13.25
N PRO A 252 8.38 9.58 14.32
CA PRO A 252 7.13 8.91 14.66
C PRO A 252 5.98 9.92 14.80
N SER A 253 4.84 9.61 14.21
CA SER A 253 3.65 10.47 14.23
C SER A 253 2.41 9.60 14.28
N PRO A 254 1.29 10.08 14.87
CA PRO A 254 0.00 9.45 14.64
C PRO A 254 -0.26 9.33 13.14
N ALA A 255 -0.79 8.19 12.71
CA ALA A 255 -1.23 7.95 11.34
C ALA A 255 -2.74 7.82 11.29
N ASP A 256 -3.32 8.22 10.16
CA ASP A 256 -4.76 8.07 9.92
C ASP A 256 -5.08 6.65 9.41
N CYS A 257 -4.08 5.77 9.39
CA CYS A 257 -4.22 4.36 9.06
C CYS A 257 -5.10 3.64 10.11
N PRO A 258 -6.22 3.02 9.72
CA PRO A 258 -7.10 2.33 10.66
C PRO A 258 -6.46 1.14 11.37
N GLU A 259 -5.41 0.56 10.77
CA GLU A 259 -4.70 -0.62 11.28
C GLU A 259 -3.34 -0.28 11.91
N CYS A 260 -2.91 0.98 11.82
CA CYS A 260 -1.59 1.45 12.23
C CYS A 260 -1.76 2.67 13.14
N GLY A 261 -1.73 2.49 14.46
CA GLY A 261 -1.85 3.61 15.40
C GLY A 261 -0.74 4.67 15.26
N THR A 262 0.35 4.34 14.57
CA THR A 262 1.51 5.22 14.33
C THR A 262 2.07 5.03 12.92
N GLY A 263 2.56 6.11 12.32
CA GLY A 263 3.30 6.17 11.06
C GLY A 263 4.61 6.95 11.21
N LEU A 264 5.31 7.16 10.10
CA LEU A 264 6.53 7.96 10.03
C LEU A 264 6.29 9.23 9.22
N ARG A 265 6.44 10.37 9.87
CA ARG A 265 6.37 11.68 9.22
C ARG A 265 7.73 12.06 8.66
N ILE A 266 7.74 12.43 7.39
CA ILE A 266 8.90 12.99 6.70
C ILE A 266 8.96 14.49 7.00
N THR A 267 10.14 14.95 7.38
CA THR A 267 10.44 16.34 7.72
C THR A 267 11.78 16.76 7.11
N PRO A 268 12.06 18.07 7.01
CA PRO A 268 13.38 18.56 6.64
C PRO A 268 14.48 18.00 7.57
N PRO A 269 15.73 17.88 7.08
CA PRO A 269 16.86 17.51 7.94
C PRO A 269 16.91 18.38 9.20
N GLY A 270 17.14 17.74 10.36
CA GLY A 270 17.10 18.40 11.66
C GLY A 270 15.72 18.51 12.31
N GLY A 271 14.65 18.04 11.65
CA GLY A 271 13.32 17.83 12.24
C GLY A 271 12.47 19.08 12.51
N GLN A 272 13.03 20.26 12.26
CA GLN A 272 12.32 21.54 12.39
C GLN A 272 11.37 21.75 11.19
N ALA A 273 10.20 22.34 11.43
CA ALA A 273 9.33 22.78 10.34
C ALA A 273 10.01 23.92 9.56
N ASP A 274 10.20 23.70 8.26
CA ASP A 274 10.72 24.67 7.30
C ASP A 274 9.75 24.73 6.12
N LEU A 275 8.96 25.80 6.04
CA LEU A 275 7.93 25.97 5.03
C LEU A 275 8.54 26.13 3.62
N ASP A 276 9.76 26.66 3.54
CA ASP A 276 10.46 26.90 2.27
C ASP A 276 11.23 25.66 1.80
N TRP A 277 11.33 24.61 2.62
CA TRP A 277 12.07 23.38 2.29
C TRP A 277 11.57 22.73 0.99
N TRP A 278 10.25 22.75 0.78
CA TRP A 278 9.66 22.22 -0.45
C TRP A 278 10.14 22.96 -1.69
N ASP A 279 10.20 24.29 -1.64
CA ASP A 279 10.58 25.13 -2.77
C ASP A 279 12.09 25.20 -2.98
N ARG A 280 12.86 25.26 -1.89
CA ARG A 280 14.32 25.45 -1.91
C ARG A 280 15.09 24.15 -2.13
N THR A 281 14.57 23.02 -1.68
CA THR A 281 15.33 21.76 -1.62
C THR A 281 14.63 20.63 -2.36
N VAL A 282 13.39 20.31 -2.00
CA VAL A 282 12.73 19.10 -2.51
C VAL A 282 12.36 19.25 -3.99
N ALA A 283 11.67 20.34 -4.35
CA ALA A 283 11.20 20.53 -5.72
C ALA A 283 12.34 20.66 -6.75
N PRO A 284 13.44 21.41 -6.49
CA PRO A 284 14.58 21.47 -7.40
C PRO A 284 15.29 20.12 -7.57
N ALA A 285 15.21 19.24 -6.57
CA ALA A 285 15.81 17.90 -6.63
C ALA A 285 14.92 16.90 -7.40
N MET A 286 13.63 17.16 -7.61
CA MET A 286 12.78 16.17 -8.27
C MET A 286 13.20 15.97 -9.73
N PRO A 287 13.25 14.70 -10.20
CA PRO A 287 13.46 14.46 -11.61
C PRO A 287 12.33 15.13 -12.39
N VAL A 288 12.71 16.10 -13.23
CA VAL A 288 11.80 16.65 -14.23
C VAL A 288 11.49 15.48 -15.17
N HIS A 289 10.21 15.23 -15.46
CA HIS A 289 9.86 14.22 -16.47
C HIS A 289 10.72 14.52 -17.71
N PRO A 290 11.54 13.58 -18.20
CA PRO A 290 12.09 13.75 -19.54
C PRO A 290 10.88 13.94 -20.45
N GLU A 291 10.85 15.06 -21.17
CA GLU A 291 9.86 15.29 -22.20
C GLU A 291 9.77 14.00 -23.02
N ALA A 292 8.56 13.46 -23.17
CA ALA A 292 8.32 12.36 -24.07
C ALA A 292 8.68 12.84 -25.49
N CYS A 293 9.91 12.55 -25.92
CA CYS A 293 10.33 12.68 -27.32
C CYS A 293 9.62 11.63 -28.17
#